data_AF-A0A8I1DE87-F1
#
_entry.id   AF-A0A8I1DE87-F1
#
_cell.length_a   1.000
_cell.length_b   1.000
_cell.length_c   1.000
_cell.angle_alpha   90.00
_cell.angle_beta   90.00
_cell.angle_gamma   90.00
#
_symmetry.space_group_name_H-M   'P 1'
#
loop_
_entity.id
_entity.type
_entity.pdbx_description
1 polymer ?
#
loop_
_entity_poly.entity_id
_entity_poly.type
_entity_poly.pdbx_seq_one_letter_code
_entity_poly.pdbx_strand_id
1 'polypeptide(L)'
;MAKKLVVLSLFVVTLLAWTPAFAYNLWGYRWSSSNITYECDMGGDYTTQCENGAAEWSSRTDANLSYGGSGAGIRTEAGNYGNVSWSGLCTVTSASGSTVYQMDISINRYYTDSYSSQVRKGVITHELGHAIGLAHEDRLGPGGAVMYSNDGRTVYSPTQDDISGVNAIY
;
A
#
# COMPACT_ATOMS: atom_id res chain seq x y z
N MET A 1 71.40 -20.99 5.69
CA MET A 1 70.08 -21.63 5.51
C MET A 1 69.01 -20.67 6.00
N ALA A 2 68.27 -19.99 5.11
CA ALA A 2 67.14 -19.14 5.49
C ALA A 2 65.89 -19.70 4.81
N LYS A 3 65.01 -20.32 5.61
CA LYS A 3 63.72 -20.83 5.14
C LYS A 3 62.81 -19.64 4.88
N LYS A 4 62.54 -19.33 3.60
CA LYS A 4 61.51 -18.36 3.22
C LYS A 4 60.15 -19.01 3.46
N LEU A 5 59.48 -18.60 4.54
CA LEU A 5 58.06 -18.89 4.75
C LEU A 5 57.26 -18.05 3.75
N VAL A 6 56.70 -18.71 2.74
CA VAL A 6 55.66 -18.12 1.89
C VAL A 6 54.36 -18.22 2.68
N VAL A 7 53.89 -17.10 3.21
CA VAL A 7 52.54 -17.00 3.78
C VAL A 7 51.58 -16.83 2.61
N LEU A 8 50.82 -17.88 2.29
CA LEU A 8 49.76 -17.83 1.30
C LEU A 8 48.51 -17.23 1.97
N SER A 9 48.29 -15.93 1.77
CA SER A 9 47.09 -15.25 2.26
C SER A 9 45.88 -15.70 1.44
N LEU A 10 44.99 -16.49 2.03
CA LEU A 10 43.74 -16.92 1.41
C LEU A 10 42.73 -15.76 1.45
N PHE A 11 42.55 -15.06 0.33
CA PHE A 11 41.50 -14.05 0.19
C PHE A 11 40.16 -14.78 -0.04
N VAL A 12 39.37 -14.95 1.03
CA VAL A 12 37.99 -15.41 0.92
C VAL A 12 37.14 -14.22 0.47
N VAL A 13 36.80 -14.16 -0.82
CA VAL A 13 35.82 -13.22 -1.34
C VAL A 13 34.43 -13.77 -1.00
N THR A 14 33.86 -13.30 0.11
CA THR A 14 32.45 -13.52 0.40
C THR A 14 31.62 -12.71 -0.59
N LEU A 15 31.08 -13.38 -1.62
CA LEU A 15 30.00 -12.85 -2.44
C LEU A 15 28.74 -12.75 -1.57
N LEU A 16 28.66 -11.69 -0.77
CA LEU A 16 27.45 -11.33 -0.05
C LEU A 16 26.42 -10.96 -1.11
N ALA A 17 25.45 -11.85 -1.34
CA ALA A 17 24.27 -11.52 -2.10
C ALA A 17 23.61 -10.32 -1.42
N TRP A 18 23.62 -9.17 -2.08
CA TRP A 18 22.86 -7.99 -1.66
C TRP A 18 21.38 -8.34 -1.77
N THR A 19 20.76 -8.77 -0.68
CA THR A 19 19.32 -8.76 -0.57
C THR A 19 18.90 -7.30 -0.40
N PRO A 20 18.08 -6.72 -1.30
CA PRO A 20 17.53 -5.40 -1.05
C PRO A 20 16.77 -5.45 0.27
N ALA A 21 17.14 -4.58 1.21
CA ALA A 21 16.32 -4.33 2.39
C ALA A 21 15.16 -3.44 1.93
N PHE A 22 13.94 -3.97 1.98
CA PHE A 22 12.75 -3.17 1.72
C PHE A 22 12.43 -2.31 2.95
N ALA A 23 11.90 -1.11 2.71
CA ALA A 23 11.66 -0.09 3.72
C ALA A 23 10.21 -0.11 4.26
N TYR A 24 9.29 -0.78 3.56
CA TYR A 24 7.86 -0.78 3.84
C TYR A 24 7.53 -0.79 5.34
N ASN A 25 6.53 0.02 5.73
CA ASN A 25 5.98 0.00 7.07
C ASN A 25 4.64 -0.75 7.06
N LEU A 26 4.43 -1.61 8.06
CA LEU A 26 3.17 -2.32 8.24
C LEU A 26 2.31 -1.60 9.28
N TRP A 27 1.01 -1.52 9.05
CA TRP A 27 0.06 -0.94 10.01
C TRP A 27 -0.13 -1.83 11.24
N GLY A 28 0.11 -3.13 11.10
CA GLY A 28 -0.10 -4.13 12.14
C GLY A 28 -1.52 -4.70 12.18
N TYR A 29 -2.42 -4.21 11.32
CA TYR A 29 -3.72 -4.80 11.04
C TYR A 29 -3.66 -5.66 9.78
N ARG A 30 -4.38 -6.79 9.78
CA ARG A 30 -4.49 -7.67 8.61
C ARG A 30 -5.86 -8.36 8.55
N TRP A 31 -6.25 -8.76 7.36
CA TRP A 31 -7.36 -9.68 7.17
C TRP A 31 -6.95 -11.11 7.56
N SER A 32 -7.92 -11.93 7.95
CA SER A 32 -7.70 -13.36 8.26
C SER A 32 -7.39 -14.20 7.00
N SER A 33 -7.78 -13.70 5.83
CA SER A 33 -7.60 -14.31 4.52
C SER A 33 -6.96 -13.28 3.58
N SER A 34 -6.21 -13.76 2.59
CA SER A 34 -5.71 -12.92 1.50
C SER A 34 -6.80 -12.58 0.46
N ASN A 35 -7.92 -13.31 0.45
CA ASN A 35 -9.11 -12.93 -0.32
C ASN A 35 -9.93 -11.92 0.48
N ILE A 36 -9.93 -10.67 0.03
CA ILE A 36 -10.49 -9.51 0.71
C ILE A 36 -11.59 -8.93 -0.18
N THR A 37 -12.75 -8.65 0.40
CA THR A 37 -13.86 -8.06 -0.36
C THR A 37 -13.87 -6.55 -0.24
N TYR A 38 -14.12 -5.85 -1.35
CA TYR A 38 -14.26 -4.39 -1.39
C TYR A 38 -15.58 -3.96 -2.04
N GLU A 39 -16.02 -2.76 -1.69
CA GLU A 39 -17.12 -2.03 -2.33
C GLU A 39 -16.53 -0.72 -2.87
N CYS A 40 -16.55 -0.49 -4.19
CA CYS A 40 -16.05 0.73 -4.84
C CYS A 40 -17.19 1.61 -5.37
N ASP A 41 -18.34 1.64 -4.70
CA ASP A 41 -19.58 2.21 -5.24
C ASP A 41 -19.71 3.74 -4.99
N MET A 42 -18.61 4.48 -5.20
CA MET A 42 -18.53 5.94 -4.99
C MET A 42 -19.11 6.79 -6.13
N GLY A 43 -19.32 6.19 -7.30
CA GLY A 43 -19.84 6.83 -8.52
C GLY A 43 -18.77 7.49 -9.40
N GLY A 44 -18.99 7.45 -10.71
CA GLY A 44 -18.19 8.15 -11.71
C GLY A 44 -16.71 7.74 -11.71
N ASP A 45 -15.82 8.74 -11.83
CA ASP A 45 -14.38 8.51 -11.87
C ASP A 45 -13.85 7.89 -10.56
N TYR A 46 -14.46 8.18 -9.40
CA TYR A 46 -14.05 7.58 -8.13
C TYR A 46 -14.18 6.06 -8.13
N THR A 47 -15.31 5.51 -8.60
CA THR A 47 -15.49 4.06 -8.77
C THR A 47 -14.45 3.49 -9.73
N THR A 48 -14.27 4.13 -10.89
CA THR A 48 -13.31 3.66 -11.90
C THR A 48 -11.89 3.59 -11.34
N GLN A 49 -11.45 4.63 -10.61
CA GLN A 49 -10.10 4.65 -10.05
C GLN A 49 -9.93 3.70 -8.86
N CYS A 50 -10.98 3.47 -8.08
CA CYS A 50 -11.00 2.47 -7.02
C CYS A 50 -10.84 1.05 -7.57
N GLU A 51 -11.60 0.69 -8.61
CA GLU A 51 -11.47 -0.60 -9.30
C GLU A 51 -10.07 -0.78 -9.93
N ASN A 52 -9.52 0.27 -10.54
CA ASN A 52 -8.16 0.25 -11.08
C ASN A 52 -7.11 0.00 -9.98
N GLY A 53 -7.22 0.69 -8.83
CA GLY A 53 -6.30 0.50 -7.70
C GLY A 53 -6.42 -0.90 -7.10
N ALA A 54 -7.64 -1.40 -6.91
CA ALA A 54 -7.89 -2.76 -6.42
C ALA A 54 -7.32 -3.82 -7.36
N ALA A 55 -7.50 -3.67 -8.68
CA ALA A 55 -6.93 -4.57 -9.68
C ALA A 55 -5.39 -4.54 -9.68
N GLU A 56 -4.76 -3.40 -9.45
CA GLU A 56 -3.30 -3.30 -9.36
C GLU A 56 -2.72 -3.97 -8.13
N TRP A 57 -3.39 -3.85 -6.97
CA TRP A 57 -3.01 -4.62 -5.79
C TRP A 57 -3.18 -6.13 -6.02
N SER A 58 -4.33 -6.57 -6.53
CA SER A 58 -4.60 -7.99 -6.83
C SER A 58 -3.66 -8.60 -7.85
N SER A 59 -3.23 -7.84 -8.86
CA SER A 59 -2.37 -8.36 -9.93
C SER A 59 -0.89 -8.38 -9.60
N ARG A 60 -0.47 -7.70 -8.53
CA ARG A 60 0.95 -7.51 -8.18
C ARG A 60 1.33 -8.05 -6.81
N THR A 61 0.36 -8.45 -6.00
CA THR A 61 0.57 -8.89 -4.62
C THR A 61 -0.18 -10.18 -4.31
N ASP A 62 0.07 -10.74 -3.13
CA ASP A 62 -0.61 -11.94 -2.62
C ASP A 62 -2.01 -11.63 -2.04
N ALA A 63 -2.37 -10.35 -1.89
CA ALA A 63 -3.73 -9.93 -1.54
C ALA A 63 -4.63 -9.95 -2.79
N ASN A 64 -5.77 -10.63 -2.70
CA ASN A 64 -6.77 -10.73 -3.75
C ASN A 64 -8.03 -9.94 -3.38
N LEU A 65 -8.14 -8.73 -3.93
CA LEU A 65 -9.31 -7.86 -3.80
C LEU A 65 -10.38 -8.26 -4.82
N SER A 66 -11.57 -8.60 -4.32
CA SER A 66 -12.73 -8.95 -5.12
C SER A 66 -13.95 -8.11 -4.72
N TYR A 67 -14.80 -7.78 -5.68
CA TYR A 67 -16.00 -6.99 -5.40
C TYR A 67 -16.99 -7.79 -4.54
N GLY A 68 -17.41 -7.21 -3.41
CA GLY A 68 -18.32 -7.84 -2.44
C GLY A 68 -19.70 -7.20 -2.32
N GLY A 69 -19.97 -6.13 -3.09
CA GLY A 69 -21.17 -5.30 -2.95
C GLY A 69 -21.34 -4.75 -1.53
N SER A 70 -22.58 -4.52 -1.11
CA SER A 70 -22.91 -3.92 0.20
C SER A 70 -22.45 -4.74 1.43
N GLY A 71 -22.02 -5.98 1.22
CA GLY A 71 -21.49 -6.88 2.26
C GLY A 71 -19.96 -6.93 2.32
N ALA A 72 -19.27 -6.08 1.55
CA ALA A 72 -17.81 -6.07 1.51
C ALA A 72 -17.18 -5.70 2.86
N GLY A 73 -15.98 -6.25 3.11
CA GLY A 73 -15.17 -5.93 4.28
C GLY A 73 -14.56 -4.52 4.18
N ILE A 74 -14.08 -4.13 3.00
CA ILE A 74 -13.65 -2.76 2.71
C ILE A 74 -14.81 -2.01 2.09
N ARG A 75 -15.24 -0.92 2.74
CA ARG A 75 -16.29 -0.03 2.22
C ARG A 75 -15.69 1.28 1.81
N THR A 76 -16.19 1.89 0.75
CA THR A 76 -15.70 3.19 0.28
C THR A 76 -16.81 4.20 0.13
N GLU A 77 -16.50 5.46 0.43
CA GLU A 77 -17.38 6.60 0.20
C GLU A 77 -16.58 7.80 -0.33
N ALA A 78 -17.20 8.59 -1.21
CA ALA A 78 -16.65 9.86 -1.68
C ALA A 78 -17.58 11.02 -1.26
N GLY A 79 -17.17 11.76 -0.24
CA GLY A 79 -17.94 12.84 0.37
C GLY A 79 -17.15 14.15 0.41
N ASN A 80 -17.84 15.28 0.61
CA ASN A 80 -17.16 16.55 0.89
C ASN A 80 -17.08 16.74 2.41
N TYR A 81 -15.87 16.59 2.97
CA TYR A 81 -15.59 16.74 4.40
C TYR A 81 -14.93 18.09 4.74
N GLY A 82 -14.85 19.00 3.78
CA GLY A 82 -14.25 20.32 3.94
C GLY A 82 -12.72 20.31 4.03
N ASN A 83 -12.17 21.44 4.48
CA ASN A 83 -10.75 21.70 4.62
C ASN A 83 -10.18 21.02 5.89
N VAL A 84 -9.99 19.70 5.81
CA VAL A 84 -9.39 18.86 6.86
C VAL A 84 -8.01 18.36 6.44
N SER A 85 -7.25 17.72 7.33
CA SER A 85 -5.85 17.36 7.05
C SER A 85 -5.65 16.18 6.08
N TRP A 86 -6.71 15.68 5.43
CA TRP A 86 -6.67 14.46 4.63
C TRP A 86 -7.54 14.55 3.37
N SER A 87 -7.04 13.93 2.29
CA SER A 87 -7.70 13.74 1.00
C SER A 87 -8.33 12.36 0.86
N GLY A 88 -7.78 11.38 1.56
CA GLY A 88 -8.33 10.05 1.81
C GLY A 88 -8.11 9.66 3.28
N LEU A 89 -8.96 8.79 3.80
CA LEU A 89 -8.81 8.25 5.15
C LEU A 89 -9.34 6.82 5.22
N CYS A 90 -8.44 5.87 5.46
CA CYS A 90 -8.80 4.51 5.85
C CYS A 90 -8.95 4.39 7.37
N THR A 91 -10.05 3.80 7.83
CA THR A 91 -10.35 3.59 9.25
C THR A 91 -10.67 2.12 9.51
N VAL A 92 -10.07 1.55 10.56
CA VAL A 92 -10.47 0.23 11.06
C VAL A 92 -11.77 0.37 11.83
N THR A 93 -12.87 -0.15 11.28
CA THR A 93 -14.20 -0.03 11.90
C THR A 93 -14.58 -1.24 12.74
N SER A 94 -14.00 -2.41 12.46
CA SER A 94 -14.18 -3.62 13.27
C SER A 94 -12.95 -4.52 13.22
N ALA A 95 -12.45 -4.93 14.39
CA ALA A 95 -11.32 -5.85 14.54
C ALA A 95 -11.37 -6.60 15.88
N SER A 96 -10.70 -7.76 15.93
CA SER A 96 -10.34 -8.47 17.15
C SER A 96 -8.82 -8.64 17.19
N GLY A 97 -8.16 -7.97 18.14
CA GLY A 97 -6.70 -7.83 18.12
C GLY A 97 -6.25 -7.15 16.82
N SER A 98 -5.30 -7.77 16.11
CA SER A 98 -4.83 -7.32 14.79
C SER A 98 -5.64 -7.86 13.62
N THR A 99 -6.62 -8.74 13.86
CA THR A 99 -7.45 -9.33 12.79
C THR A 99 -8.65 -8.44 12.50
N VAL A 100 -8.74 -7.97 11.26
CA VAL A 100 -9.76 -7.04 10.78
C VAL A 100 -10.98 -7.78 10.26
N TYR A 101 -12.15 -7.21 10.50
CA TYR A 101 -13.43 -7.65 9.94
C TYR A 101 -14.07 -6.59 9.03
N GLN A 102 -13.80 -5.31 9.28
CA GLN A 102 -14.30 -4.22 8.44
C GLN A 102 -13.35 -3.02 8.49
N MET A 103 -13.17 -2.38 7.33
CA MET A 103 -12.55 -1.07 7.20
C MET A 103 -13.39 -0.16 6.30
N ASP A 104 -13.37 1.13 6.60
CA ASP A 104 -14.05 2.14 5.81
C ASP A 104 -13.00 3.12 5.24
N ILE A 105 -13.11 3.42 3.95
CA ILE A 105 -12.29 4.41 3.23
C ILE A 105 -13.18 5.59 2.88
N SER A 106 -12.82 6.78 3.37
CA SER A 106 -13.48 8.03 2.99
C SER A 106 -12.57 8.85 2.08
N ILE A 107 -13.05 9.21 0.89
CA ILE A 107 -12.35 10.07 -0.06
C ILE A 107 -12.93 11.48 0.00
N ASN A 108 -12.09 12.47 0.32
CA ASN A 108 -12.51 13.85 0.51
C ASN A 108 -12.55 14.62 -0.80
N ARG A 109 -13.76 14.80 -1.31
CA ARG A 109 -14.09 15.55 -2.53
C ARG A 109 -13.76 17.04 -2.46
N TYR A 110 -13.64 17.62 -1.25
CA TYR A 110 -13.18 19.00 -1.08
C TYR A 110 -11.83 19.24 -1.79
N TYR A 111 -10.92 18.26 -1.71
CA TYR A 111 -9.64 18.27 -2.40
C TYR A 111 -9.73 17.56 -3.75
N THR A 112 -10.25 16.33 -3.73
CA THR A 112 -10.10 15.37 -4.84
C THR A 112 -10.99 15.67 -6.05
N ASP A 113 -12.02 16.52 -5.94
CA ASP A 113 -12.79 16.97 -7.12
C ASP A 113 -11.92 17.84 -8.06
N SER A 114 -10.91 18.55 -7.52
CA SER A 114 -9.97 19.34 -8.30
C SER A 114 -8.82 18.52 -8.90
N TYR A 115 -8.66 17.27 -8.46
CA TYR A 115 -7.56 16.41 -8.90
C TYR A 115 -7.82 15.82 -10.28
N SER A 116 -6.75 15.57 -11.03
CA SER A 116 -6.82 14.73 -12.22
C SER A 116 -7.19 13.30 -11.82
N SER A 117 -7.74 12.52 -12.75
CA SER A 117 -8.07 11.10 -12.50
C SER A 117 -6.86 10.31 -12.01
N GLN A 118 -5.66 10.63 -12.47
CA GLN A 118 -4.43 9.96 -12.05
C GLN A 118 -4.06 10.27 -10.59
N VAL A 119 -4.17 11.53 -10.17
CA VAL A 119 -3.91 11.91 -8.77
C VAL A 119 -5.00 11.34 -7.85
N ARG A 120 -6.27 11.36 -8.30
CA ARG A 120 -7.39 10.72 -7.58
C ARG A 120 -7.17 9.22 -7.41
N LYS A 121 -6.70 8.53 -8.46
CA LYS A 121 -6.28 7.11 -8.37
C LYS A 121 -5.19 6.92 -7.33
N GLY A 122 -4.20 7.80 -7.27
CA GLY A 122 -3.14 7.73 -6.24
C GLY A 122 -3.68 7.75 -4.82
N VAL A 123 -4.56 8.70 -4.51
CA VAL A 123 -5.21 8.79 -3.19
C VAL A 123 -5.97 7.51 -2.88
N ILE A 124 -6.82 7.04 -3.80
CA ILE A 124 -7.63 5.84 -3.56
C ILE A 124 -6.74 4.58 -3.43
N THR A 125 -5.71 4.45 -4.26
CA THR A 125 -4.78 3.30 -4.21
C THR A 125 -3.99 3.27 -2.91
N HIS A 126 -3.65 4.44 -2.37
CA HIS A 126 -3.03 4.58 -1.06
C HIS A 126 -3.95 4.14 0.08
N GLU A 127 -5.21 4.60 0.08
CA GLU A 127 -6.17 4.15 1.09
C GLU A 127 -6.46 2.65 1.00
N LEU A 128 -6.50 2.09 -0.22
CA LEU A 128 -6.56 0.63 -0.39
C LEU A 128 -5.32 -0.08 0.17
N GLY A 129 -4.13 0.52 0.05
CA GLY A 129 -2.90 0.03 0.66
C GLY A 129 -2.97 0.00 2.18
N HIS A 130 -3.53 1.03 2.80
CA HIS A 130 -3.90 1.01 4.21
C HIS A 130 -4.90 -0.11 4.51
N ALA A 131 -5.96 -0.23 3.71
CA ALA A 131 -7.00 -1.21 3.95
C ALA A 131 -6.50 -2.66 3.90
N ILE A 132 -5.41 -2.93 3.17
CA ILE A 132 -4.76 -4.26 3.13
C ILE A 132 -3.58 -4.39 4.11
N GLY A 133 -3.28 -3.37 4.91
CA GLY A 133 -2.42 -3.48 6.10
C GLY A 133 -1.08 -2.74 6.04
N LEU A 134 -0.83 -1.92 5.01
CA LEU A 134 0.36 -1.07 4.96
C LEU A 134 0.18 0.20 5.80
N ALA A 135 1.27 0.69 6.37
CA ALA A 135 1.38 2.03 6.94
C ALA A 135 2.05 2.98 5.94
N HIS A 136 2.09 4.27 6.26
CA HIS A 136 2.81 5.24 5.43
C HIS A 136 4.30 4.87 5.26
N GLU A 137 4.87 5.18 4.10
CA GLU A 137 6.29 5.07 3.81
C GLU A 137 6.83 6.40 3.26
N ASP A 138 7.27 7.27 4.18
CA ASP A 138 7.73 8.62 3.84
C ASP A 138 9.23 8.70 3.50
N ARG A 139 10.03 7.69 3.88
CA ARG A 139 11.50 7.73 3.73
C ARG A 139 11.93 7.63 2.27
N LEU A 140 11.13 6.98 1.43
CA LEU A 140 11.39 6.84 -0.01
C LEU A 140 10.98 8.09 -0.81
N GLY A 141 10.30 9.05 -0.18
CA GLY A 141 9.85 10.30 -0.81
C GLY A 141 8.70 10.11 -1.81
N PRO A 142 8.27 11.20 -2.48
CA PRO A 142 7.03 11.23 -3.26
C PRO A 142 6.99 10.28 -4.46
N GLY A 143 8.14 9.86 -4.99
CA GLY A 143 8.22 8.91 -6.10
C GLY A 143 8.54 7.47 -5.68
N GLY A 144 8.67 7.22 -4.39
CA GLY A 144 9.22 5.97 -3.87
C GLY A 144 8.20 4.90 -3.54
N ALA A 145 7.01 5.30 -3.08
CA ALA A 145 5.94 4.40 -2.65
C ALA A 145 4.57 5.05 -2.88
N VAL A 146 3.55 4.27 -3.24
CA VAL A 146 2.16 4.79 -3.23
C VAL A 146 1.72 5.08 -1.80
N MET A 147 2.34 4.41 -0.81
CA MET A 147 2.17 4.66 0.63
C MET A 147 2.85 5.95 1.15
N TYR A 148 3.39 6.81 0.29
CA TYR A 148 3.81 8.16 0.71
C TYR A 148 2.63 8.96 1.27
N SER A 149 2.76 9.58 2.45
CA SER A 149 1.62 10.16 3.18
C SER A 149 1.03 11.43 2.56
N ASN A 150 1.73 12.09 1.64
CA ASN A 150 1.33 13.36 1.07
C ASN A 150 0.87 13.22 -0.40
N ASP A 151 -0.14 14.00 -0.79
CA ASP A 151 -0.70 14.01 -2.15
C ASP A 151 0.27 14.45 -3.25
N GLY A 152 1.39 15.08 -2.90
CA GLY A 152 2.50 15.38 -3.80
C GLY A 152 3.24 14.16 -4.37
N ARG A 153 2.74 12.94 -4.10
CA ARG A 153 3.22 11.69 -4.69
C ARG A 153 3.20 11.73 -6.22
N THR A 154 4.22 11.15 -6.83
CA THR A 154 4.38 11.03 -8.29
C THR A 154 4.18 9.60 -8.78
N VAL A 155 3.88 8.68 -7.86
CA VAL A 155 3.48 7.29 -8.12
C VAL A 155 2.02 7.10 -7.68
N TYR A 156 1.25 6.39 -8.52
CA TYR A 156 -0.20 6.22 -8.35
C TYR A 156 -0.64 4.76 -8.37
N SER A 157 0.35 3.86 -8.30
CA SER A 157 0.23 2.41 -8.37
C SER A 157 1.24 1.79 -7.41
N PRO A 158 1.00 0.58 -6.88
CA PRO A 158 1.94 -0.09 -5.99
C PRO A 158 3.32 -0.21 -6.62
N THR A 159 4.33 0.28 -5.91
CA THR A 159 5.75 0.13 -6.23
C THR A 159 6.26 -1.20 -5.68
N GLN A 160 7.53 -1.52 -5.95
CA GLN A 160 8.11 -2.76 -5.43
C GLN A 160 8.16 -2.81 -3.90
N ASP A 161 8.37 -1.67 -3.22
CA ASP A 161 8.38 -1.60 -1.76
C ASP A 161 6.99 -1.91 -1.18
N ASP A 162 5.97 -1.27 -1.75
CA ASP A 162 4.56 -1.50 -1.43
C ASP A 162 4.16 -2.98 -1.62
N ILE A 163 4.52 -3.55 -2.77
CA ILE A 163 4.26 -4.96 -3.12
C ILE A 163 4.90 -5.91 -2.10
N SER A 164 6.17 -5.68 -1.79
CA SER A 164 6.90 -6.48 -0.81
C SER A 164 6.28 -6.39 0.59
N GLY A 165 5.73 -5.22 0.96
CA GLY A 165 5.01 -5.05 2.22
C GLY A 165 3.72 -5.88 2.27
N VAL A 166 2.92 -5.88 1.21
CA VAL A 166 1.67 -6.66 1.17
C VAL A 166 1.96 -8.17 1.19
N ASN A 167 2.94 -8.63 0.43
CA ASN A 167 3.34 -10.04 0.39
C ASN A 167 4.02 -10.51 1.69
N ALA A 168 4.47 -9.58 2.54
CA ALA A 168 4.92 -9.92 3.89
C ALA A 168 3.74 -10.16 4.87
N ILE A 169 2.53 -9.69 4.52
CA ILE A 169 1.32 -9.87 5.33
C ILE A 169 0.57 -11.15 4.95
N TYR A 170 0.45 -11.43 3.64
CA TYR A 170 -0.40 -12.48 3.05
C TYR A 170 0.44 -13.56 2.35
#